data_AF-A0A0G4NUU2-F1
#
_entry.id   AF-A0A0G4NUU2-F1
#
_cell.length_a   1.000
_cell.length_b   1.000
_cell.length_c   1.000
_cell.angle_alpha   90.00
_cell.angle_beta   90.00
_cell.angle_gamma   90.00
#
_symmetry.space_group_name_H-M   'P 1'
#
loop_
_entity.id
_entity.type
_entity.pdbx_description
1 polymer ?
#
loop_
_entity_poly.entity_id
_entity_poly.type
_entity_poly.pdbx_seq_one_letter_code
_entity_poly.pdbx_strand_id
1 'polypeptide(L)'
;MLLLLTVDSCRRQHEPLVLEDLEAPWSTICGLREEHYVFFNCTVLAGSSREHTHLQVIPVPGKREGYDEAFKLFPDDDTAPRTEPSFVHFLQRFEDLPEGCVKNGEHLLEIYQRLLQQARDALVLPTEVLPCPHNFVLTRRWMMVIPRRAKELHGITANAPGMMGCIYIWNHDQRDAWKETGPMKVLAELGLPREN
;
A
#
# COMPACT_ATOMS: atom_id res chain seq x y z
N MET A 1 12.15 7.53 8.21
CA MET A 1 11.04 7.77 7.27
C MET A 1 11.49 8.89 6.35
N LEU A 2 11.54 8.64 5.05
CA LEU A 2 11.76 9.68 4.03
C LEU A 2 10.40 10.05 3.43
N LEU A 3 10.17 11.35 3.26
CA LEU A 3 9.02 11.88 2.52
C LEU A 3 9.49 12.26 1.13
N LEU A 4 8.95 11.62 0.10
CA LEU A 4 9.16 11.99 -1.29
C LEU A 4 8.00 12.88 -1.73
N LEU A 5 8.30 14.15 -1.97
CA LEU A 5 7.36 15.08 -2.57
C LEU A 5 7.39 14.87 -4.09
N THR A 6 6.22 14.91 -4.73
CA THR A 6 6.14 14.89 -6.18
C THR A 6 6.72 16.17 -6.75
N VAL A 7 7.29 16.08 -7.96
CA VAL A 7 7.89 17.25 -8.64
C VAL A 7 6.84 18.34 -8.92
N ASP A 8 5.59 17.92 -9.13
CA ASP A 8 4.45 18.82 -9.29
C ASP A 8 3.71 19.01 -7.95
N SER A 9 3.85 20.22 -7.37
CA SER A 9 3.17 20.60 -6.13
C SER A 9 1.66 20.84 -6.29
N CYS A 10 1.16 20.95 -7.52
CA CYS A 10 -0.25 21.21 -7.80
C CYS A 10 -1.08 19.93 -7.86
N ARG A 11 -0.45 18.76 -8.09
CA ARG A 11 -1.14 17.47 -8.10
C ARG A 11 -1.71 17.13 -6.73
N ARG A 12 -2.92 16.58 -6.78
CA ARG A 12 -3.69 16.21 -5.61
C ARG A 12 -3.53 14.74 -5.29
N GLN A 13 -3.56 14.42 -4.00
CA GLN A 13 -3.45 13.05 -3.50
C GLN A 13 -4.62 12.13 -3.93
N HIS A 14 -5.64 12.65 -4.61
CA HIS A 14 -6.70 11.84 -5.19
C HIS A 14 -6.46 11.52 -6.68
N GLU A 15 -5.40 12.07 -7.26
CA GLU A 15 -4.97 11.76 -8.63
C GLU A 15 -4.10 10.51 -8.65
N PRO A 16 -4.16 9.70 -9.73
CA PRO A 16 -3.25 8.58 -9.93
C PRO A 16 -1.79 9.03 -10.00
N LEU A 17 -0.88 8.11 -9.62
CA LEU A 17 0.56 8.30 -9.79
C LEU A 17 0.92 8.36 -11.28
N VAL A 18 1.86 9.23 -11.63
CA VAL A 18 2.43 9.32 -12.98
C VAL A 18 3.82 8.70 -13.05
N LEU A 19 4.43 8.74 -14.23
CA LEU A 19 5.75 8.17 -14.50
C LEU A 19 6.79 8.65 -13.48
N GLU A 20 6.87 9.96 -13.26
CA GLU A 20 7.86 10.59 -12.37
C GLU A 20 7.67 10.15 -10.90
N ASP A 21 6.41 9.94 -10.51
CA ASP A 21 6.04 9.47 -9.17
C ASP A 21 6.41 8.00 -8.94
N LEU A 22 6.77 7.26 -9.98
CA LEU A 22 7.21 5.86 -9.92
C LEU A 22 8.73 5.74 -10.12
N GLU A 23 9.29 6.49 -11.07
CA GLU A 23 10.73 6.45 -11.39
C GLU A 23 11.60 6.93 -10.22
N ALA A 24 11.25 8.06 -9.62
CA ALA A 24 12.06 8.63 -8.55
C ALA A 24 12.08 7.74 -7.29
N PRO A 25 10.94 7.23 -6.79
CA PRO A 25 10.96 6.30 -5.66
C PRO A 25 11.59 4.95 -6.01
N TRP A 26 11.41 4.44 -7.23
CA TRP A 26 12.06 3.21 -7.69
C TRP A 26 13.59 3.33 -7.65
N SER A 27 14.14 4.38 -8.27
CA SER A 27 15.57 4.67 -8.24
C SER A 27 16.07 4.82 -6.80
N THR A 28 15.30 5.51 -5.95
CA THR A 28 15.60 5.67 -4.52
C THR A 28 15.72 4.33 -3.83
N ILE A 29 14.68 3.48 -3.89
CA ILE A 29 14.71 2.21 -3.17
C ILE A 29 15.73 1.24 -3.76
N CYS A 30 16.08 1.31 -5.05
CA CYS A 30 17.13 0.50 -5.65
C CYS A 30 18.54 0.95 -5.24
N GLY A 31 18.75 2.24 -5.02
CA GLY A 31 20.05 2.80 -4.60
C GLY A 31 20.37 2.66 -3.11
N LEU A 32 19.37 2.39 -2.26
CA LEU A 32 19.58 2.21 -0.82
C LEU A 32 20.30 0.89 -0.51
N ARG A 33 21.10 0.84 0.55
CA ARG A 33 21.75 -0.41 0.96
C ARG A 33 20.76 -1.39 1.58
N GLU A 34 19.93 -0.87 2.49
CA GLU A 34 18.91 -1.64 3.19
C GLU A 34 17.61 -1.73 2.38
N GLU A 35 16.81 -2.75 2.66
CA GLU A 35 15.50 -2.90 2.04
C GLU A 35 14.53 -1.84 2.55
N HIS A 36 13.90 -1.17 1.59
CA HIS A 36 12.87 -0.17 1.81
C HIS A 36 11.69 -0.48 0.92
N TYR A 37 10.53 0.03 1.33
CA TYR A 37 9.36 0.07 0.48
C TYR A 37 8.82 1.49 0.41
N VAL A 38 8.14 1.76 -0.69
CA VAL A 38 7.44 3.00 -0.96
C VAL A 38 5.96 2.73 -0.75
N PHE A 39 5.25 3.71 -0.19
CA PHE A 39 3.79 3.65 -0.19
C PHE A 39 3.14 4.99 -0.50
N PHE A 40 1.92 4.90 -1.00
CA PHE A 40 1.06 6.03 -1.32
C PHE A 40 -0.37 5.72 -0.86
N ASN A 41 -1.04 6.75 -0.31
CA ASN A 41 -2.43 6.67 0.13
C ASN A 41 -3.26 7.61 -0.75
N CYS A 42 -4.00 7.05 -1.71
CA CYS A 42 -4.82 7.83 -2.63
C CYS A 42 -6.18 8.15 -2.00
N THR A 43 -6.52 9.43 -1.87
CA THR A 43 -7.73 9.95 -1.20
C THR A 43 -7.75 9.81 0.34
N VAL A 44 -8.69 10.51 0.97
CA VAL A 44 -8.96 10.44 2.42
C VAL A 44 -9.38 9.03 2.86
N LEU A 45 -10.11 8.30 2.01
CA LEU A 45 -10.57 6.94 2.31
C LEU A 45 -9.40 5.94 2.41
N ALA A 46 -8.29 6.19 1.73
CA ALA A 46 -7.08 5.36 1.86
C ALA A 46 -6.17 5.76 3.03
N GLY A 47 -6.62 6.71 3.87
CA GLY A 47 -5.85 7.22 4.99
C GLY A 47 -4.86 8.33 4.62
N SER A 48 -5.10 9.06 3.53
CA SER A 48 -4.34 10.30 3.29
C SER A 48 -4.64 11.34 4.37
N SER A 49 -3.58 11.97 4.86
CA SER A 49 -3.64 13.12 5.77
C SER A 49 -3.37 14.46 5.09
N ARG A 50 -2.93 14.47 3.83
CA ARG A 50 -2.60 15.70 3.08
C ARG A 50 -3.28 15.72 1.71
N GLU A 51 -3.50 16.93 1.20
CA GLU A 51 -4.11 17.14 -0.11
C GLU A 51 -3.14 17.06 -1.28
N HIS A 52 -1.85 17.37 -1.05
CA HIS A 52 -0.81 17.35 -2.08
C HIS A 52 -0.19 15.96 -2.20
N THR A 53 0.03 15.52 -3.44
CA THR A 53 0.64 14.21 -3.73
C THR A 53 2.00 14.08 -3.06
N HIS A 54 2.16 13.01 -2.29
CA HIS A 54 3.44 12.62 -1.69
C HIS A 54 3.48 11.11 -1.49
N LEU A 55 4.67 10.55 -1.67
CA LEU A 55 4.97 9.16 -1.38
C LEU A 55 5.87 9.10 -0.15
N GLN A 56 5.81 7.99 0.57
CA GLN A 56 6.62 7.78 1.75
C GLN A 56 7.52 6.56 1.55
N VAL A 57 8.80 6.68 1.88
CA VAL A 57 9.77 5.59 1.82
C VAL A 57 10.21 5.25 3.23
N ILE A 58 10.02 3.99 3.61
CA ILE A 58 10.38 3.49 4.94
C ILE A 58 11.09 2.15 4.85
N PRO A 59 11.97 1.83 5.82
CA PRO A 59 12.61 0.52 5.88
C PRO A 59 11.59 -0.61 6.02
N VAL A 60 11.92 -1.79 5.51
CA VAL A 60 11.13 -3.00 5.77
C VAL A 60 11.26 -3.38 7.26
N PRO A 61 10.15 -3.67 7.97
CA PRO A 61 10.10 -3.89 9.41
C PRO A 61 11.18 -4.82 9.99
N GLY A 62 11.34 -6.04 9.45
CA GLY A 62 12.21 -7.07 10.05
C GLY A 62 13.72 -6.80 10.05
N LYS A 63 14.19 -5.64 9.54
CA LYS A 63 15.62 -5.29 9.50
C LYS A 63 16.01 -4.17 10.48
N ARG A 64 15.15 -3.82 11.45
CA ARG A 64 15.42 -2.70 12.38
C ARG A 64 14.90 -2.94 13.80
N GLU A 65 15.60 -2.35 14.78
CA GLU A 65 15.11 -2.21 16.16
C GLU A 65 13.68 -1.65 16.22
N GLY A 66 12.84 -2.28 17.04
CA GLY A 66 11.45 -1.90 17.25
C GLY A 66 10.43 -2.73 16.47
N TYR A 67 10.88 -3.60 15.58
CA TYR A 67 10.06 -4.63 14.93
C TYR A 67 10.47 -6.01 15.41
N ASP A 68 9.53 -6.96 15.34
CA ASP A 68 9.85 -8.37 15.46
C ASP A 68 10.72 -8.78 14.26
N GLU A 69 11.88 -9.39 14.50
CA GLU A 69 12.79 -9.85 13.44
C GLU A 69 12.12 -10.88 12.52
N ALA A 70 11.10 -11.59 13.03
CA ALA A 70 10.29 -12.52 12.25
C ALA A 70 9.23 -11.81 11.39
N PHE A 71 8.95 -10.53 11.60
CA PHE A 71 7.91 -9.83 10.86
C PHE A 71 8.32 -9.65 9.39
N LYS A 72 7.47 -10.18 8.51
CA LYS A 72 7.55 -9.98 7.07
C LYS A 72 6.27 -9.32 6.59
N LEU A 73 6.38 -8.52 5.53
CA LEU A 73 5.18 -8.12 4.79
C LEU A 73 4.52 -9.41 4.27
N PHE A 74 3.20 -9.52 4.35
CA PHE A 74 2.51 -10.77 4.02
C PHE A 74 2.81 -11.32 2.61
N PRO A 75 3.12 -10.54 1.55
CA PRO A 75 3.54 -11.10 0.26
C PRO A 75 4.90 -11.81 0.32
N ASP A 76 5.67 -11.59 1.37
CA ASP A 76 7.01 -12.13 1.54
C ASP A 76 7.07 -13.23 2.61
N ASP A 77 5.92 -13.59 3.18
CA ASP A 77 5.79 -14.65 4.17
C ASP A 77 5.28 -15.94 3.53
N ASP A 78 6.22 -16.77 3.08
CA ASP A 78 5.94 -18.11 2.53
C ASP A 78 5.65 -19.16 3.62
N THR A 79 5.77 -18.79 4.91
CA THR A 79 5.73 -19.72 6.05
C THR A 79 4.43 -19.67 6.83
N ALA A 80 3.69 -18.56 6.76
CA ALA A 80 2.36 -18.48 7.33
C ALA A 80 1.43 -19.49 6.61
N PRO A 81 0.56 -20.22 7.33
CA PRO A 81 -0.61 -20.81 6.66
C PRO A 81 -1.23 -19.68 5.85
N ARG A 82 -1.49 -19.89 4.55
CA ARG A 82 -2.05 -18.89 3.62
C ARG A 82 -3.42 -18.39 4.08
N THR A 83 -3.45 -17.72 5.21
CA THR A 83 -4.50 -16.83 5.66
C THR A 83 -4.22 -15.58 4.86
N GLU A 84 -4.60 -15.65 3.59
CA GLU A 84 -4.61 -14.48 2.73
C GLU A 84 -5.32 -13.36 3.48
N PRO A 85 -4.85 -12.11 3.34
CA PRO A 85 -5.51 -10.99 3.95
C PRO A 85 -7.02 -11.04 3.68
N SER A 86 -7.83 -10.76 4.70
CA SER A 86 -9.30 -10.76 4.65
C SER A 86 -9.89 -9.69 3.72
N PHE A 87 -9.03 -9.01 2.95
CA PHE A 87 -9.39 -7.96 2.03
C PHE A 87 -8.75 -8.17 0.64
N VAL A 88 -9.45 -7.68 -0.39
CA VAL A 88 -9.03 -7.72 -1.78
C VAL A 88 -7.78 -6.86 -1.94
N HIS A 89 -6.78 -7.41 -2.62
CA HIS A 89 -5.56 -6.72 -3.02
C HIS A 89 -5.08 -7.29 -4.35
N PHE A 90 -4.36 -6.47 -5.11
CA PHE A 90 -3.83 -6.84 -6.41
C PHE A 90 -2.31 -6.73 -6.36
N LEU A 91 -1.62 -7.82 -6.70
CA LEU A 91 -0.18 -7.97 -6.55
C LEU A 91 0.42 -8.35 -7.90
N GLN A 92 1.49 -7.65 -8.29
CA GLN A 92 2.42 -8.12 -9.31
C GLN A 92 3.76 -8.39 -8.64
N ARG A 93 4.18 -9.65 -8.59
CA ARG A 93 5.58 -9.99 -8.30
C ARG A 93 6.40 -9.80 -9.55
N PHE A 94 7.57 -9.20 -9.44
CA PHE A 94 8.40 -8.90 -10.61
C PHE A 94 9.01 -10.16 -11.20
N GLU A 95 9.21 -11.21 -10.40
CA GLU A 95 9.64 -12.53 -10.89
C GLU A 95 8.60 -13.22 -11.78
N ASP A 96 7.31 -12.90 -11.61
CA ASP A 96 6.21 -13.45 -12.42
C ASP A 96 6.04 -12.71 -13.76
N LEU A 97 6.81 -11.65 -14.01
CA LEU A 97 6.80 -10.95 -15.30
C LEU A 97 7.45 -11.83 -16.38
N PRO A 98 7.11 -11.66 -17.67
CA PRO A 98 7.70 -12.46 -18.75
C PRO A 98 9.24 -12.45 -18.80
N GLU A 99 9.86 -11.35 -18.38
CA GLU A 99 11.32 -11.21 -18.29
C GLU A 99 11.86 -11.38 -16.86
N GLY A 100 11.00 -11.71 -15.89
CA GLY A 100 11.35 -11.88 -14.48
C GLY A 100 11.80 -10.60 -13.78
N CYS A 101 11.65 -9.44 -14.42
CA CYS A 101 12.04 -8.15 -13.86
C CYS A 101 11.27 -6.96 -14.47
N VAL A 102 11.39 -5.82 -13.80
CA VAL A 102 10.95 -4.51 -14.30
C VAL A 102 12.04 -3.92 -15.18
N LYS A 103 11.64 -3.28 -16.29
CA LYS A 103 12.58 -2.77 -17.31
C LYS A 103 12.98 -1.32 -17.07
N ASN A 104 12.00 -0.46 -16.82
CA ASN A 104 12.13 0.98 -16.70
C ASN A 104 10.89 1.56 -15.98
N GLY A 105 10.82 2.90 -15.87
CA GLY A 105 9.68 3.60 -15.28
C GLY A 105 8.36 3.38 -16.00
N GLU A 106 8.37 3.35 -17.33
CA GLU A 106 7.17 3.11 -18.13
C GLU A 106 6.56 1.75 -17.83
N HIS A 107 7.39 0.71 -17.70
CA HIS A 107 6.92 -0.62 -17.31
C HIS A 107 6.35 -0.64 -15.88
N LEU A 108 6.89 0.16 -14.94
CA LEU A 108 6.26 0.34 -13.63
C LEU A 108 4.89 1.01 -13.74
N LEU A 109 4.77 2.03 -14.58
CA LEU A 109 3.53 2.75 -14.79
C LEU A 109 2.45 1.84 -15.39
N GLU A 110 2.80 1.02 -16.38
CA GLU A 110 1.90 0.02 -16.97
C GLU A 110 1.41 -0.99 -15.93
N ILE A 111 2.31 -1.52 -15.09
CA ILE A 111 1.94 -2.43 -14.01
C ILE A 111 0.98 -1.72 -13.04
N TYR A 112 1.32 -0.50 -12.61
CA TYR A 112 0.50 0.29 -11.69
C TYR A 112 -0.90 0.54 -12.27
N GLN A 113 -1.00 1.00 -13.51
CA GLN A 113 -2.27 1.28 -14.17
C GLN A 113 -3.16 0.04 -14.26
N ARG A 114 -2.58 -1.12 -14.58
CA ARG A 114 -3.32 -2.38 -14.60
C ARG A 114 -3.82 -2.79 -13.21
N LEU A 115 -2.99 -2.70 -12.17
CA LEU A 115 -3.41 -3.00 -10.80
C LEU A 115 -4.47 -1.99 -10.29
N LEU A 116 -4.32 -0.72 -10.68
CA LEU A 116 -5.28 0.33 -10.39
C LEU A 116 -6.62 0.03 -11.06
N GLN A 117 -6.63 -0.39 -12.32
CA GLN A 117 -7.86 -0.77 -13.02
C GLN A 117 -8.58 -1.92 -12.30
N GLN A 118 -7.85 -2.95 -11.87
CA GLN A 118 -8.45 -4.04 -11.08
C GLN A 118 -9.08 -3.54 -9.76
N ALA A 119 -8.43 -2.57 -9.09
CA ALA A 119 -8.98 -1.92 -7.90
C ALA A 119 -10.23 -1.10 -8.19
N ARG A 120 -10.29 -0.41 -9.34
CA ARG A 120 -11.48 0.33 -9.78
C ARG A 120 -12.65 -0.60 -10.06
N ASP A 121 -12.39 -1.72 -10.73
CA ASP A 121 -13.39 -2.73 -11.06
C ASP A 121 -13.95 -3.36 -9.78
N ALA A 122 -13.09 -3.70 -8.81
CA ALA A 122 -13.50 -4.26 -7.52
C ALA A 122 -14.34 -3.27 -6.68
N LEU A 123 -14.08 -1.97 -6.81
CA LEU A 123 -14.87 -0.90 -6.18
C LEU A 123 -16.12 -0.52 -6.97
N VAL A 124 -16.33 -1.11 -8.16
CA VAL A 124 -17.45 -0.81 -9.07
C VAL A 124 -17.57 0.69 -9.37
N LEU A 125 -16.43 1.35 -9.63
CA LEU A 125 -16.40 2.79 -9.85
C LEU A 125 -16.98 3.15 -11.24
N PRO A 126 -18.00 4.02 -11.32
CA PRO A 126 -18.79 4.20 -12.53
C PRO A 126 -18.09 4.96 -13.67
N THR A 127 -17.00 5.69 -13.42
CA THR A 127 -16.26 6.45 -14.45
C THR A 127 -14.80 6.65 -14.05
N GLU A 128 -13.88 6.74 -15.02
CA GLU A 128 -12.46 7.09 -14.80
C GLU A 128 -12.24 8.45 -14.14
N VAL A 129 -13.24 9.34 -14.22
CA VAL A 129 -13.20 10.68 -13.64
C VAL A 129 -13.16 10.63 -12.10
N LEU A 130 -13.77 9.61 -11.48
CA LEU A 130 -13.74 9.48 -10.04
C LEU A 130 -12.38 8.95 -9.56
N PRO A 131 -11.76 9.62 -8.56
CA PRO A 131 -10.62 9.07 -7.86
C PRO A 131 -10.88 7.65 -7.38
N CYS A 132 -9.91 6.77 -7.58
CA CYS A 132 -9.93 5.43 -7.00
C CYS A 132 -9.27 5.48 -5.62
N PRO A 133 -10.01 5.27 -4.51
CA PRO A 133 -9.38 5.17 -3.21
C PRO A 133 -8.56 3.88 -3.12
N HIS A 134 -7.25 4.01 -2.98
CA HIS A 134 -6.37 2.87 -2.89
C HIS A 134 -5.12 3.16 -2.08
N ASN A 135 -4.58 2.12 -1.46
CA ASN A 135 -3.19 2.10 -1.05
C ASN A 135 -2.34 1.54 -2.18
N PHE A 136 -1.18 2.12 -2.39
CA PHE A 136 -0.13 1.62 -3.27
C PHE A 136 1.09 1.29 -2.43
N VAL A 137 1.73 0.16 -2.71
CA VAL A 137 2.97 -0.28 -2.08
C VAL A 137 3.92 -0.81 -3.15
N LEU A 138 5.18 -0.35 -3.11
CA LEU A 138 6.23 -0.76 -4.03
C LEU A 138 7.46 -1.21 -3.25
N THR A 139 7.93 -2.42 -3.56
CA THR A 139 9.22 -2.95 -3.10
C THR A 139 10.09 -3.27 -4.32
N ARG A 140 11.34 -3.71 -4.09
CA ARG A 140 12.20 -4.23 -5.17
C ARG A 140 11.70 -5.51 -5.82
N ARG A 141 10.75 -6.21 -5.18
CA ARG A 141 10.30 -7.54 -5.60
C ARG A 141 8.90 -7.54 -6.18
N TRP A 142 8.08 -6.57 -5.81
CA TRP A 142 6.68 -6.55 -6.17
C TRP A 142 6.06 -5.17 -6.03
N MET A 143 4.92 -5.01 -6.71
CA MET A 143 4.03 -3.85 -6.61
C MET A 143 2.63 -4.32 -6.20
N MET A 144 2.00 -3.57 -5.31
CA MET A 144 0.67 -3.88 -4.80
C MET A 144 -0.25 -2.66 -4.82
N VAL A 145 -1.51 -2.90 -5.16
CA VAL A 145 -2.62 -1.95 -4.98
C VAL A 145 -3.70 -2.60 -4.12
N ILE A 146 -4.15 -1.88 -3.09
CA ILE A 146 -5.21 -2.31 -2.18
C ILE A 146 -6.39 -1.34 -2.34
N PRO A 147 -7.54 -1.75 -2.91
CA PRO A 147 -8.74 -0.91 -2.94
C PRO A 147 -9.22 -0.61 -1.52
N ARG A 148 -9.62 0.65 -1.29
CA ARG A 148 -10.05 1.15 0.02
C ARG A 148 -11.50 1.61 -0.04
N ARG A 149 -12.30 1.24 0.95
CA ARG A 149 -13.72 1.67 1.05
C ARG A 149 -14.00 2.58 2.23
N ALA A 150 -13.18 2.49 3.28
CA ALA A 150 -13.35 3.29 4.48
C ALA A 150 -12.00 3.77 5.03
N LYS A 151 -12.01 5.02 5.52
CA LYS A 151 -10.88 5.61 6.25
C LYS A 151 -10.70 4.96 7.61
N GLU A 152 -11.82 4.71 8.30
CA GLU A 152 -11.84 4.24 9.68
C GLU A 152 -13.01 3.30 9.95
N LEU A 153 -12.88 2.51 11.02
CA LEU A 153 -13.93 1.70 11.63
C LEU A 153 -13.94 2.01 13.13
N HIS A 154 -14.98 2.67 13.64
CA HIS A 154 -15.10 3.02 15.06
C HIS A 154 -13.85 3.76 15.61
N GLY A 155 -13.30 4.71 14.84
CA GLY A 155 -12.08 5.45 15.20
C GLY A 155 -10.76 4.69 14.96
N ILE A 156 -10.82 3.42 14.54
CA ILE A 156 -9.65 2.64 14.15
C ILE A 156 -9.29 2.96 12.69
N THR A 157 -8.05 3.36 12.43
CA THR A 157 -7.58 3.73 11.09
C THR A 157 -6.44 2.84 10.62
N ALA A 158 -6.30 2.70 9.30
CA ALA A 158 -5.13 2.12 8.67
C ALA A 158 -4.77 2.87 7.39
N ASN A 159 -3.49 3.18 7.23
CA ASN A 159 -2.89 3.59 5.96
C ASN A 159 -2.26 2.37 5.27
N ALA A 160 -1.50 2.57 4.20
CA ALA A 160 -0.84 1.48 3.48
C ALA A 160 -0.02 0.54 4.40
N PRO A 161 0.91 1.01 5.27
CA PRO A 161 1.57 0.17 6.27
C PRO A 161 0.60 -0.62 7.16
N GLY A 162 -0.47 0.02 7.67
CA GLY A 162 -1.47 -0.64 8.51
C GLY A 162 -2.18 -1.78 7.76
N MET A 163 -2.54 -1.57 6.49
CA MET A 163 -3.11 -2.62 5.64
C MET A 163 -2.12 -3.77 5.38
N MET A 164 -0.82 -3.50 5.40
CA MET A 164 0.24 -4.52 5.33
C MET A 164 0.53 -5.21 6.68
N GLY A 165 -0.24 -4.92 7.73
CA GLY A 165 -0.06 -5.50 9.08
C GLY A 165 0.85 -4.69 10.00
N CYS A 166 1.42 -3.57 9.55
CA CYS A 166 2.23 -2.66 10.37
C CYS A 166 1.35 -1.60 11.03
N ILE A 167 0.69 -1.97 12.13
CA ILE A 167 -0.23 -1.07 12.84
C ILE A 167 0.53 -0.25 13.88
N TYR A 168 0.45 1.09 13.77
CA TYR A 168 1.01 2.01 14.75
C TYR A 168 -0.04 2.35 15.81
N ILE A 169 0.26 2.04 17.08
CA ILE A 169 -0.65 2.20 18.22
C ILE A 169 -0.01 3.19 19.20
N TRP A 170 -0.76 4.22 19.58
CA TRP A 170 -0.25 5.31 20.42
C TRP A 170 -0.63 5.19 21.88
N ASN A 171 -1.69 4.44 22.21
CA ASN A 171 -2.17 4.26 23.57
C ASN A 171 -2.85 2.89 23.77
N HIS A 172 -3.13 2.56 25.03
CA HIS A 172 -3.76 1.29 25.39
C HIS A 172 -5.19 1.17 24.84
N ASP A 173 -5.97 2.25 24.81
CA ASP A 173 -7.34 2.22 24.32
C ASP A 173 -7.41 1.82 22.83
N GLN A 174 -6.53 2.37 21.99
CA GLN A 174 -6.42 1.97 20.58
C GLN A 174 -6.02 0.50 20.44
N ARG A 175 -5.05 0.05 21.25
CA ARG A 175 -4.63 -1.36 21.25
C ARG A 175 -5.80 -2.28 21.56
N ASP A 176 -6.57 -1.93 22.59
CA ASP A 176 -7.65 -2.77 23.09
C ASP A 176 -8.82 -2.76 22.11
N ALA A 177 -9.14 -1.61 21.48
CA ALA A 177 -10.11 -1.52 20.39
C ALA A 177 -9.74 -2.40 19.17
N TRP A 178 -8.46 -2.41 18.75
CA TRP A 178 -7.96 -3.31 17.70
C TRP A 178 -8.11 -4.78 18.07
N LYS A 179 -7.80 -5.15 19.32
CA LYS A 179 -7.91 -6.53 19.81
C LYS A 179 -9.37 -7.00 19.90
N GLU A 180 -10.24 -6.17 20.47
CA GLU A 180 -11.66 -6.47 20.66
C GLU A 180 -12.40 -6.61 19.33
N THR A 181 -12.11 -5.71 18.37
CA THR A 181 -12.72 -5.79 17.03
C THR A 181 -12.15 -6.95 16.21
N GLY A 182 -10.88 -7.27 16.41
CA GLY A 182 -10.13 -8.25 15.64
C GLY A 182 -9.44 -7.61 14.42
N PRO A 183 -8.09 -7.65 14.30
CA PRO A 183 -7.38 -6.96 13.22
C PRO A 183 -7.84 -7.34 11.82
N MET A 184 -8.08 -8.62 11.56
CA MET A 184 -8.56 -9.07 10.25
C MET A 184 -9.94 -8.51 9.89
N LYS A 185 -10.83 -8.37 10.88
CA LYS A 185 -12.13 -7.74 10.66
C LYS A 185 -11.96 -6.26 10.35
N VAL A 186 -11.14 -5.54 11.12
CA VAL A 186 -10.84 -4.13 10.85
C VAL A 186 -10.30 -3.96 9.43
N LEU A 187 -9.30 -4.73 9.02
CA LEU A 187 -8.69 -4.60 7.70
C LEU A 187 -9.68 -4.94 6.56
N ALA A 188 -10.57 -5.91 6.75
CA ALA A 188 -11.67 -6.19 5.81
C ALA A 188 -12.70 -5.05 5.73
N GLU A 189 -12.95 -4.34 6.82
CA GLU A 189 -13.83 -3.17 6.83
C GLU A 189 -13.21 -1.93 6.18
N LEU A 190 -11.90 -1.74 6.34
CA LEU A 190 -11.17 -0.62 5.73
C LEU A 190 -10.88 -0.84 4.24
N GLY A 191 -10.56 -2.07 3.85
CA GLY A 191 -10.46 -2.54 2.47
C GLY A 191 -11.79 -3.10 1.95
N LEU A 192 -11.78 -3.78 0.81
CA LEU A 192 -12.91 -4.58 0.37
C LEU A 192 -12.80 -6.00 0.95
N PRO A 193 -13.78 -6.53 1.69
CA PRO A 193 -13.73 -7.90 2.20
C PRO A 193 -13.54 -8.91 1.06
N ARG A 194 -12.76 -9.97 1.31
CA ARG A 194 -12.78 -11.15 0.44
C ARG A 194 -13.90 -12.08 0.89
N GLU A 195 -14.67 -12.58 -0.07
CA GLU A 195 -15.53 -13.73 0.17
C GLU A 195 -14.62 -14.95 0.37
N ASN A 196 -14.83 -15.67 1.47
CA ASN A 196 -14.10 -16.90 1.80
C ASN A 196 -14.49 -18.05 0.88
#